data_AF-A0A5E4R0R7-F1
#
_entry.id   AF-A0A5E4R0R7-F1
#
_cell.length_a   1.000
_cell.length_b   1.000
_cell.length_c   1.000
_cell.angle_alpha   90.00
_cell.angle_beta   90.00
_cell.angle_gamma   90.00
#
_symmetry.space_group_name_H-M   'P 1'
#
loop_
_entity.id
_entity.type
_entity.pdbx_description
1 polymer ?
#
loop_
_entity_poly.entity_id
_entity_poly.type
_entity_poly.pdbx_seq_one_letter_code
_entity_poly.pdbx_strand_id
1 'polypeptide(L)'
;MERRTVAAVRVIAATRTHGTEPVVCRIWLTDNRTVTVKARVKPIRENWNMKYSATYVLCLLRGSGVKPQETVGASVAVVAAATPNRPPTNLLTVLDTEPGSGIDFAAFNDCLYRSMSSAGWLLVIDVDEIVVPRRERTLIALLTAMRAAYNPSAKAPSAFLFRNTFFYMHWETRRWASPHAIKNRSKYALRPRDAVELGNHFLWEMAPGVSCVVVDRTAHRWAEELMQRITAEKTSISKTCPIYSHNL
;
A
#
# COMPACT_ATOMS: atom_id res chain seq x y z
N MET A 1 30.28 5.61 10.88
CA MET A 1 29.49 6.75 11.39
C MET A 1 28.15 6.19 11.86
N GLU A 2 28.05 5.89 13.15
CA GLU A 2 26.87 5.28 13.76
C GLU A 2 25.68 6.25 13.65
N ARG A 3 24.65 5.89 12.88
CA ARG A 3 23.42 6.69 12.80
C ARG A 3 22.82 6.70 14.21
N ARG A 4 22.97 7.79 14.96
CA ARG A 4 22.25 8.01 16.24
C ARG A 4 20.77 7.72 16.01
N THR A 5 20.32 6.57 16.47
CA THR A 5 18.91 6.18 16.45
C THR A 5 18.19 7.11 17.41
N VAL A 6 17.21 7.86 16.89
CA VAL A 6 16.39 8.73 17.72
C VAL A 6 15.47 7.82 18.54
N ALA A 7 15.58 7.86 19.87
CA ALA A 7 14.66 7.19 20.77
C ALA A 7 13.23 7.70 20.54
N ALA A 8 12.42 6.89 19.87
CA ALA A 8 11.09 7.26 19.44
C ALA A 8 10.21 6.01 19.22
N VAL A 9 8.92 6.15 19.54
CA VAL A 9 7.88 5.24 19.01
C VAL A 9 7.62 5.66 17.55
N ARG A 10 7.66 4.70 16.62
CA ARG A 10 7.42 4.97 15.20
C ARG A 10 6.00 4.52 14.84
N VAL A 11 5.22 5.44 14.29
CA VAL A 11 3.89 5.15 13.74
C VAL A 11 3.95 5.38 12.23
N ILE A 12 3.47 4.42 11.43
CA ILE A 12 3.26 4.63 10.00
C ILE A 12 1.90 5.29 9.79
N ALA A 13 1.86 6.35 9.00
CA ALA A 13 0.64 7.10 8.70
C ALA A 13 0.67 7.63 7.27
N ALA A 14 -0.50 7.89 6.69
CA ALA A 14 -0.65 8.63 5.45
C ALA A 14 -1.06 10.09 5.74
N THR A 15 -0.35 11.06 5.18
CA THR A 15 -0.69 12.49 5.33
C THR A 15 -0.22 13.29 4.10
N ARG A 16 -0.50 14.60 4.05
CA ARG A 16 -0.05 15.48 2.98
C ARG A 16 1.48 15.44 2.89
N THR A 17 2.04 15.42 1.68
CA THR A 17 3.50 15.36 1.51
C THR A 17 4.18 16.66 1.92
N HIS A 18 3.50 17.79 1.72
CA HIS A 18 3.96 19.13 2.06
C HIS A 18 2.96 19.81 3.00
N GLY A 19 3.46 20.65 3.91
CA GLY A 19 2.61 21.39 4.85
C GLY A 19 1.81 20.49 5.80
N THR A 20 2.41 19.38 6.24
CA THR A 20 1.78 18.48 7.23
C THR A 20 1.44 19.24 8.50
N GLU A 21 0.21 19.09 8.99
CA GLU A 21 -0.18 19.63 10.28
C GLU A 21 0.69 19.03 11.40
N PRO A 22 1.18 19.83 12.35
CA PRO A 22 1.93 19.32 13.48
C PRO A 22 1.06 18.38 14.33
N VAL A 23 1.63 17.25 14.75
CA VAL A 23 0.97 16.27 15.62
C VAL A 23 1.79 16.01 16.87
N VAL A 24 1.11 15.56 17.93
CA VAL A 24 1.72 15.05 19.16
C VAL A 24 1.28 13.60 19.36
N CYS A 25 2.06 12.83 20.11
CA CYS A 25 1.68 11.48 20.49
C CYS A 25 1.32 11.45 21.97
N ARG A 26 0.12 10.97 22.29
CA ARG A 26 -0.26 10.62 23.66
C ARG A 26 -0.02 9.13 23.85
N ILE A 27 0.80 8.78 24.84
CA ILE A 27 1.18 7.41 25.13
C ILE A 27 0.70 7.08 26.55
N TRP A 28 -0.07 6.01 26.67
CA TRP A 28 -0.49 5.41 27.95
C TRP A 28 0.39 4.20 28.20
N LEU A 29 1.34 4.35 29.12
CA LEU A 29 2.27 3.31 29.52
C LEU A 29 1.57 2.24 30.34
N THR A 30 2.17 1.06 30.39
CA THR A 30 1.65 -0.10 31.13
C THR A 30 1.64 0.10 32.64
N ASP A 31 2.46 1.02 33.15
CA ASP A 31 2.50 1.44 34.55
C ASP A 31 1.55 2.60 34.89
N ASN A 32 0.54 2.83 34.03
CA ASN A 32 -0.49 3.85 34.18
C ASN A 32 0.00 5.31 34.06
N ARG A 33 1.28 5.55 33.76
CA ARG A 33 1.76 6.89 33.39
C ARG A 33 1.25 7.25 32.00
N THR A 34 0.85 8.51 31.82
CA THR A 34 0.52 9.05 30.50
C THR A 34 1.53 10.14 30.14
N VAL A 35 2.14 10.03 28.96
CA VAL A 35 3.05 11.05 28.44
C VAL A 35 2.56 11.59 27.12
N THR A 36 2.65 12.91 26.94
CA THR A 36 2.40 13.54 25.63
C THR A 36 3.71 14.08 25.10
N VAL A 37 4.13 13.55 23.94
CA VAL A 37 5.42 13.88 23.34
C VAL A 37 5.25 14.52 21.97
N LYS A 38 6.18 15.40 21.60
CA LYS A 38 6.22 15.98 20.25
C LYS A 38 6.47 14.87 19.23
N ALA A 39 5.80 14.94 18.10
CA ALA A 39 6.05 14.05 16.99
C ALA A 39 6.77 14.76 15.85
N ARG A 40 7.61 14.01 15.14
CA ARG A 40 8.23 14.45 13.89
C ARG A 40 7.72 13.60 12.75
N VAL A 41 7.01 14.22 11.81
CA VAL A 41 6.52 13.56 10.60
C VAL A 41 7.62 13.55 9.54
N LYS A 42 7.94 12.37 9.00
CA LYS A 42 8.92 12.18 7.93
C LYS A 42 8.30 11.39 6.78
N PRO A 43 8.28 11.93 5.56
CA PRO A 43 7.91 11.13 4.39
C PRO A 43 8.82 9.92 4.23
N ILE A 44 8.22 8.78 3.88
CA ILE A 44 8.95 7.61 3.42
C ILE A 44 9.42 7.91 1.99
N ARG A 45 10.70 7.66 1.71
CA ARG A 45 11.26 7.84 0.36
C ARG A 45 10.52 6.86 -0.57
N GLU A 46 10.11 7.32 -1.76
CA GLU A 46 9.17 6.69 -2.74
C GLU A 46 7.80 7.39 -2.88
N ASN A 47 7.72 8.68 -2.55
CA ASN A 47 6.44 9.41 -2.56
C ASN A 47 6.08 10.12 -3.87
N TRP A 48 6.88 10.00 -4.94
CA TRP A 48 6.64 10.59 -6.28
C TRP A 48 6.10 12.03 -6.29
N ASN A 49 6.42 12.85 -5.28
CA ASN A 49 5.84 14.17 -5.03
C ASN A 49 4.29 14.21 -5.06
N MET A 50 3.63 13.09 -4.76
CA MET A 50 2.18 13.02 -4.67
C MET A 50 1.65 13.93 -3.56
N LYS A 51 0.39 14.39 -3.68
CA LYS A 51 -0.26 15.26 -2.68
C LYS A 51 -0.26 14.64 -1.28
N TYR A 52 -0.40 13.32 -1.19
CA TYR A 52 -0.35 12.53 0.04
C TYR A 52 0.70 11.43 -0.09
N SER A 53 1.35 11.09 1.01
CA SER A 53 2.34 10.01 1.05
C SER A 53 2.35 9.27 2.37
N ALA A 54 2.91 8.07 2.35
CA ALA A 54 3.25 7.35 3.56
C ALA A 54 4.36 8.08 4.31
N THR A 55 4.22 8.17 5.62
CA THR A 55 5.10 8.90 6.53
C THR A 55 5.37 8.11 7.79
N TYR A 56 6.55 8.29 8.37
CA TYR A 56 6.83 7.95 9.76
C TYR A 56 6.48 9.14 10.65
N VAL A 57 5.50 8.96 11.53
CA VAL A 57 5.26 9.82 12.69
C VAL A 57 6.15 9.32 13.83
N LEU A 58 7.24 10.03 14.08
CA LEU A 58 8.22 9.70 15.12
C LEU A 58 7.86 10.39 16.42
N CYS A 59 7.24 9.68 17.36
CA CYS A 59 6.92 10.16 18.70
C CYS A 59 8.20 10.24 19.54
N LEU A 60 8.73 11.45 19.75
CA LEU A 60 10.08 11.65 20.29
C LEU A 60 10.11 11.44 21.80
N LEU A 61 10.80 10.39 22.27
CA LEU A 61 10.90 10.09 23.70
C LEU A 61 11.98 10.93 24.42
N ARG A 62 12.84 11.62 23.66
CA ARG A 62 13.91 12.44 24.24
C ARG A 62 13.34 13.54 25.15
N GLY A 63 13.78 13.55 26.40
CA GLY A 63 13.33 14.52 27.42
C GLY A 63 12.02 14.16 28.12
N SER A 64 11.39 13.03 27.79
CA SER A 64 10.17 12.55 28.45
C SER A 64 10.44 11.74 29.73
N GLY A 65 11.68 11.30 29.95
CA GLY A 65 12.03 10.35 31.02
C GLY A 65 11.64 8.90 30.72
N VAL A 66 11.03 8.62 29.57
CA VAL A 66 10.60 7.28 29.14
C VAL A 66 11.64 6.66 28.21
N LYS A 67 12.08 5.43 28.51
CA LYS A 67 12.94 4.64 27.61
C LYS A 67 12.08 3.89 26.58
N PRO A 68 12.60 3.62 25.36
CA PRO A 68 11.87 2.86 24.34
C PRO A 68 11.28 1.53 24.82
N GLN A 69 12.02 0.78 25.65
CA GLN A 69 11.58 -0.52 26.18
C GLN A 69 10.34 -0.40 27.07
N GLU A 70 10.19 0.72 27.79
CA GLU A 70 9.02 0.99 28.64
C GLU A 70 7.75 1.25 27.80
N THR A 71 7.91 1.56 26.51
CA THR A 71 6.77 1.78 25.61
C THR A 71 6.21 0.50 25.01
N VAL A 72 6.89 -0.64 25.13
CA VAL A 72 6.39 -1.91 24.60
C VAL A 72 5.12 -2.34 25.34
N GLY A 73 4.07 -2.67 24.59
CA GLY A 73 2.74 -2.96 25.12
C GLY A 73 1.92 -1.73 25.52
N ALA A 74 2.51 -0.53 25.48
CA ALA A 74 1.79 0.72 25.71
C ALA A 74 0.79 0.99 24.57
N SER A 75 -0.20 1.83 24.86
CA SER A 75 -1.07 2.37 23.82
C SER A 75 -0.59 3.75 23.38
N VAL A 76 -0.63 4.04 22.07
CA VAL A 76 -0.28 5.34 21.51
C VAL A 76 -1.40 5.87 20.61
N ALA A 77 -1.71 7.16 20.76
CA ALA A 77 -2.57 7.91 19.87
C ALA A 77 -1.81 9.08 19.25
N VAL A 78 -2.00 9.32 17.96
CA VAL A 78 -1.51 10.49 17.25
C VAL A 78 -2.63 11.52 17.18
N VAL A 79 -2.40 12.71 17.73
CA VAL A 79 -3.39 13.79 17.87
C VAL A 79 -2.85 15.09 17.26
N ALA A 80 -3.75 15.89 16.69
CA ALA A 80 -3.39 17.20 16.17
C ALA A 80 -2.82 18.09 17.29
N ALA A 81 -1.66 18.71 17.08
CA ALA A 81 -1.02 19.56 18.08
C ALA A 81 -1.83 20.82 18.39
N ALA A 82 -2.71 21.25 17.48
CA ALA A 82 -3.63 22.37 17.68
C ALA A 82 -4.77 22.05 18.66
N THR A 83 -5.12 20.77 18.82
CA THR A 83 -6.21 20.32 19.70
C THR A 83 -5.79 19.10 20.53
N PRO A 84 -4.71 19.21 21.33
CA PRO A 84 -4.09 18.06 21.97
C PRO A 84 -5.03 17.37 22.97
N ASN A 85 -5.96 18.10 23.58
CA ASN A 85 -6.89 17.57 24.59
C ASN A 85 -8.10 16.82 24.00
N ARG A 86 -8.27 16.83 22.67
CA ARG A 86 -9.36 16.09 22.04
C ARG A 86 -9.21 14.59 22.33
N PRO A 87 -10.30 13.87 22.67
CA PRO A 87 -10.28 12.43 22.76
C PRO A 87 -9.84 11.83 21.42
N PRO A 88 -8.78 10.99 21.40
CA PRO A 88 -8.31 10.40 20.16
C PRO A 88 -9.23 9.29 19.68
N THR A 89 -9.35 9.16 18.36
CA THR A 89 -10.11 8.09 17.70
C THR A 89 -9.23 6.95 17.20
N ASN A 90 -7.92 7.06 17.41
CA ASN A 90 -6.88 6.13 16.99
C ASN A 90 -6.09 5.69 18.22
N LEU A 91 -6.18 4.40 18.56
CA LEU A 91 -5.44 3.78 19.65
C LEU A 91 -4.65 2.59 19.08
N LEU A 92 -3.32 2.70 19.09
CA LEU A 92 -2.41 1.70 18.54
C LEU A 92 -1.58 1.09 19.65
N THR A 93 -1.41 -0.23 19.64
CA THR A 93 -0.47 -0.90 20.56
C THR A 93 0.95 -0.76 20.04
N VAL A 94 1.86 -0.37 20.92
CA VAL A 94 3.29 -0.30 20.62
C VAL A 94 3.88 -1.71 20.74
N LEU A 95 4.45 -2.20 19.64
CA LEU A 95 5.07 -3.52 19.57
C LEU A 95 6.59 -3.40 19.62
N ASP A 96 7.25 -4.35 20.27
CA ASP A 96 8.70 -4.52 20.18
C ASP A 96 9.04 -5.22 18.87
N THR A 97 8.93 -4.50 17.77
CA THR A 97 9.47 -4.97 16.51
C THR A 97 10.91 -4.47 16.43
N GLU A 98 11.88 -5.38 16.49
CA GLU A 98 13.16 -5.10 15.85
C GLU A 98 12.85 -4.52 14.45
N PRO A 99 13.59 -3.49 13.98
CA PRO A 99 13.35 -2.88 12.68
C PRO A 99 13.77 -3.82 11.54
N GLY A 100 13.13 -4.98 11.44
CA GLY A 100 13.07 -5.79 10.24
C GLY A 100 12.13 -5.12 9.23
N SER A 101 12.18 -5.60 7.99
CA SER A 101 11.31 -5.23 6.85
C SER A 101 9.83 -5.57 7.06
N GLY A 102 9.34 -5.52 8.31
CA GLY A 102 8.14 -6.19 8.79
C GLY A 102 6.87 -5.35 8.82
N ILE A 103 6.98 -4.02 8.64
CA ILE A 103 5.88 -3.12 8.98
C ILE A 103 4.77 -3.13 7.91
N ASP A 104 5.09 -3.43 6.65
CA ASP A 104 4.10 -3.62 5.58
C ASP A 104 3.14 -4.78 5.90
N PHE A 105 3.64 -5.85 6.53
CA PHE A 105 2.85 -7.04 6.83
C PHE A 105 1.76 -6.77 7.86
N ALA A 106 2.03 -5.93 8.87
CA ALA A 106 1.03 -5.60 9.89
C ALA A 106 -0.16 -4.86 9.28
N ALA A 107 0.09 -3.92 8.37
CA ALA A 107 -0.97 -3.15 7.70
C ALA A 107 -1.80 -4.03 6.74
N PHE A 108 -1.16 -4.93 5.99
CA PHE A 108 -1.87 -5.85 5.10
C PHE A 108 -2.75 -6.81 5.90
N ASN A 109 -2.22 -7.36 7.00
CA ASN A 109 -2.98 -8.32 7.81
C ASN A 109 -4.11 -7.63 8.60
N ASP A 110 -3.93 -6.42 9.15
CA ASP A 110 -5.03 -5.66 9.76
C ASP A 110 -6.15 -5.39 8.73
N CYS A 111 -5.79 -4.97 7.51
CA CYS A 111 -6.75 -4.81 6.41
C CYS A 111 -7.47 -6.12 6.04
N LEU A 112 -6.72 -7.23 5.96
CA LEU A 112 -7.26 -8.57 5.71
C LEU A 112 -8.35 -8.92 6.74
N TYR A 113 -8.00 -8.87 8.02
CA TYR A 113 -8.90 -9.29 9.10
C TYR A 113 -10.11 -8.36 9.25
N ARG A 114 -9.96 -7.05 9.07
CA ARG A 114 -11.09 -6.10 9.10
C ARG A 114 -12.08 -6.29 7.96
N SER A 115 -11.61 -6.75 6.81
CA SER A 115 -12.42 -6.91 5.60
C SER A 115 -12.86 -8.35 5.34
N MET A 116 -12.43 -9.30 6.19
CA MET A 116 -12.62 -10.74 6.01
C MET A 116 -14.09 -11.13 5.81
N SER A 117 -15.01 -10.46 6.50
CA SER A 117 -16.45 -10.73 6.46
C SER A 117 -17.24 -9.89 5.46
N SER A 118 -16.66 -8.80 4.94
CA SER A 118 -17.41 -7.77 4.19
C SER A 118 -16.93 -7.59 2.75
N ALA A 119 -15.66 -7.86 2.47
CA ALA A 119 -15.10 -7.69 1.13
C ALA A 119 -15.13 -8.99 0.33
N GLY A 120 -15.64 -8.92 -0.90
CA GLY A 120 -15.61 -10.06 -1.84
C GLY A 120 -14.20 -10.35 -2.38
N TRP A 121 -13.40 -9.28 -2.55
CA TRP A 121 -12.03 -9.27 -3.04
C TRP A 121 -11.23 -8.17 -2.33
N LEU A 122 -9.96 -8.43 -2.05
CA LEU A 122 -8.94 -7.45 -1.71
C LEU A 122 -7.91 -7.37 -2.84
N LEU A 123 -7.37 -6.18 -3.08
CA LEU A 123 -6.23 -5.95 -3.95
C LEU A 123 -5.09 -5.37 -3.11
N VAL A 124 -3.97 -6.08 -3.06
CA VAL A 124 -2.73 -5.58 -2.47
C VAL A 124 -1.86 -5.03 -3.60
N ILE A 125 -1.74 -3.71 -3.64
CA ILE A 125 -1.07 -2.94 -4.68
C ILE A 125 -0.41 -1.70 -4.09
N ASP A 126 0.65 -1.23 -4.75
CA ASP A 126 1.28 0.03 -4.39
C ASP A 126 0.45 1.20 -4.94
N VAL A 127 0.49 2.35 -4.28
CA VAL A 127 -0.32 3.53 -4.63
C VAL A 127 0.02 4.13 -6.01
N ASP A 128 1.18 3.81 -6.56
CA ASP A 128 1.67 4.21 -7.88
C ASP A 128 1.48 3.11 -8.95
N GLU A 129 0.84 2.00 -8.60
CA GLU A 129 0.58 0.89 -9.51
C GLU A 129 -0.93 0.69 -9.77
N ILE A 130 -1.26 0.20 -10.96
CA ILE A 130 -2.65 -0.08 -11.36
C ILE A 130 -2.77 -1.44 -12.06
N VAL A 131 -3.83 -2.18 -11.74
CA VAL A 131 -4.23 -3.37 -12.51
C VAL A 131 -5.33 -2.96 -13.49
N VAL A 132 -5.02 -3.04 -14.79
CA VAL A 132 -5.94 -2.64 -15.86
C VAL A 132 -6.49 -3.88 -16.56
N PRO A 133 -7.80 -4.17 -16.44
CA PRO A 133 -8.42 -5.24 -17.21
C PRO A 133 -8.37 -4.97 -18.72
N ARG A 134 -8.18 -6.03 -19.51
CA ARG A 134 -8.14 -5.92 -20.98
C ARG A 134 -9.52 -5.92 -21.62
N ARG A 135 -10.44 -6.78 -21.15
CA ARG A 135 -11.76 -7.01 -21.77
C ARG A 135 -12.88 -6.43 -20.93
N GLU A 136 -12.78 -6.60 -19.62
CA GLU A 136 -13.78 -6.25 -18.64
C GLU A 136 -13.66 -4.76 -18.28
N ARG A 137 -14.78 -4.11 -17.93
CA ARG A 137 -14.77 -2.68 -17.59
C ARG A 137 -14.33 -2.39 -16.16
N THR A 138 -14.34 -3.41 -15.29
CA THR A 138 -14.02 -3.26 -13.87
C THR A 138 -13.12 -4.40 -13.42
N LEU A 139 -12.28 -4.13 -12.40
CA LEU A 139 -11.42 -5.15 -11.80
C LEU A 139 -12.24 -6.31 -11.21
N ILE A 140 -13.37 -6.01 -10.57
CA ILE A 140 -14.25 -7.04 -10.01
C ILE A 140 -14.81 -7.96 -11.11
N ALA A 141 -15.22 -7.40 -12.25
CA ALA A 141 -15.69 -8.20 -13.38
C ALA A 141 -14.57 -9.10 -13.94
N LEU A 142 -13.34 -8.59 -14.04
CA LEU A 142 -12.17 -9.38 -14.43
C LEU A 142 -11.96 -10.56 -13.48
N LEU A 143 -11.86 -10.32 -12.17
CA LEU A 143 -11.62 -11.37 -11.17
C LEU A 143 -12.74 -12.42 -11.16
N THR A 144 -13.99 -11.97 -11.34
CA THR A 144 -15.16 -12.84 -11.43
C THR A 144 -15.10 -13.72 -12.68
N ALA A 145 -14.84 -13.13 -13.85
CA ALA A 145 -14.72 -13.86 -15.11
C ALA A 145 -13.55 -14.84 -15.10
N MET A 146 -12.40 -14.43 -14.54
CA MET A 146 -11.24 -15.29 -14.37
C MET A 146 -11.53 -16.50 -13.48
N ARG A 147 -12.26 -16.31 -12.38
CA ARG A 147 -12.67 -17.42 -11.50
C ARG A 147 -13.69 -18.33 -12.19
N ALA A 148 -14.66 -17.75 -12.90
CA ALA A 148 -15.71 -18.49 -13.61
C ALA A 148 -15.18 -19.33 -14.79
N ALA A 149 -14.01 -19.00 -15.33
CA ALA A 149 -13.36 -19.75 -16.41
C ALA A 149 -12.88 -21.17 -15.98
N TYR A 150 -12.85 -21.47 -14.69
CA TYR A 150 -12.44 -22.79 -14.17
C TYR A 150 -13.61 -23.76 -14.13
N ASN A 151 -13.41 -24.93 -14.74
CA ASN A 151 -14.35 -26.05 -14.72
C ASN A 151 -13.62 -27.33 -14.27
N PRO A 152 -14.05 -28.01 -13.17
CA PRO A 152 -15.16 -27.66 -12.29
C PRO A 152 -14.88 -26.41 -11.44
N SER A 153 -15.95 -25.70 -11.05
CA SER A 153 -15.89 -24.48 -10.24
C SER A 153 -15.20 -24.68 -8.89
N ALA A 154 -15.18 -25.91 -8.37
CA ALA A 154 -14.44 -26.29 -7.17
C ALA A 154 -12.92 -26.09 -7.30
N LYS A 155 -12.36 -26.09 -8.53
CA LYS A 155 -10.94 -25.79 -8.80
C LYS A 155 -10.67 -24.30 -8.98
N ALA A 156 -11.69 -23.45 -8.86
CA ALA A 156 -11.53 -22.04 -9.12
C ALA A 156 -10.69 -21.36 -8.02
N PRO A 157 -9.64 -20.60 -8.39
CA PRO A 157 -8.69 -20.07 -7.44
C PRO A 157 -9.29 -18.95 -6.59
N SER A 158 -8.76 -18.79 -5.39
CA SER A 158 -9.13 -17.73 -4.44
C SER A 158 -8.16 -16.57 -4.42
N ALA A 159 -7.03 -16.67 -5.12
CA ALA A 159 -6.12 -15.56 -5.34
C ALA A 159 -5.54 -15.56 -6.76
N PHE A 160 -5.24 -14.36 -7.23
CA PHE A 160 -4.64 -14.08 -8.53
C PHE A 160 -3.41 -13.21 -8.32
N LEU A 161 -2.24 -13.72 -8.71
CA LEU A 161 -0.96 -13.04 -8.61
C LEU A 161 -0.58 -12.44 -9.97
N PHE A 162 -0.45 -11.12 -10.02
CA PHE A 162 -0.09 -10.33 -11.18
C PHE A 162 1.40 -9.99 -11.17
N ARG A 163 2.09 -10.22 -12.28
CA ARG A 163 3.49 -9.80 -12.45
C ARG A 163 3.53 -8.33 -12.85
N ASN A 164 4.42 -7.57 -12.22
CA ASN A 164 4.68 -6.21 -12.66
C ASN A 164 5.49 -6.24 -13.98
N THR A 165 4.94 -5.60 -15.01
CA THR A 165 5.45 -5.65 -16.39
C THR A 165 5.69 -4.27 -17.01
N PHE A 166 5.27 -3.18 -16.35
CA PHE A 166 5.33 -1.83 -16.90
C PHE A 166 5.64 -0.81 -15.80
N PHE A 167 6.73 -0.07 -15.97
CA PHE A 167 7.12 1.02 -15.07
C PHE A 167 7.06 2.34 -15.83
N TYR A 168 6.31 3.29 -15.28
CA TYR A 168 6.34 4.66 -15.77
C TYR A 168 7.45 5.42 -15.05
N MET A 169 8.61 5.58 -15.71
CA MET A 169 9.65 6.48 -15.22
C MET A 169 9.48 7.84 -15.92
N HIS A 170 9.57 8.93 -15.16
CA HIS A 170 9.33 10.27 -15.70
C HIS A 170 10.29 10.56 -16.88
N TRP A 171 9.72 11.06 -17.99
CA TRP A 171 10.34 11.40 -19.28
C TRP A 171 10.79 10.26 -20.21
N GLU A 172 10.89 9.00 -19.75
CA GLU A 172 11.12 7.84 -20.63
C GLU A 172 10.39 6.60 -20.10
N THR A 173 9.40 6.09 -20.84
CA THR A 173 8.79 4.78 -20.58
C THR A 173 9.81 3.67 -20.85
N ARG A 174 10.65 3.38 -19.86
CA ARG A 174 11.59 2.24 -19.92
C ARG A 174 10.90 0.99 -19.42
N ARG A 175 10.80 0.00 -20.31
CA ARG A 175 10.32 -1.34 -19.99
C ARG A 175 11.52 -2.23 -19.66
N TRP A 176 11.38 -3.06 -18.64
CA TRP A 176 12.27 -4.20 -18.51
C TRP A 176 12.04 -5.16 -19.69
N ALA A 177 13.11 -5.56 -20.37
CA ALA A 177 13.02 -6.49 -21.51
C ALA A 177 12.34 -7.81 -21.12
N SER A 178 12.53 -8.22 -19.87
CA SER A 178 11.88 -9.39 -19.28
C SER A 178 11.10 -8.97 -18.04
N PRO A 179 9.89 -9.52 -17.82
CA PRO A 179 9.12 -9.26 -16.61
C PRO A 179 9.84 -9.81 -15.38
N HIS A 180 9.65 -9.17 -14.22
CA HIS A 180 10.22 -9.67 -12.96
C HIS A 180 9.79 -11.11 -12.68
N ALA A 181 10.66 -11.86 -11.99
CA ALA A 181 10.30 -13.18 -11.47
C ALA A 181 9.03 -13.08 -10.61
N ILE A 182 8.22 -14.14 -10.62
CA ILE A 182 7.01 -14.21 -9.80
C ILE A 182 7.40 -14.02 -8.32
N LYS A 183 6.57 -13.29 -7.56
CA LYS A 183 6.82 -12.85 -6.16
C LYS A 183 7.88 -11.74 -6.01
N ASN A 184 8.58 -11.34 -7.08
CA ASN A 184 9.39 -10.13 -7.08
C ASN A 184 8.56 -8.96 -7.62
N ARG A 185 8.23 -7.99 -6.74
CA ARG A 185 7.30 -6.87 -7.03
C ARG A 185 5.97 -7.29 -7.66
N SER A 186 5.51 -8.51 -7.39
CA SER A 186 4.19 -8.97 -7.86
C SER A 186 3.09 -8.38 -6.99
N LYS A 187 1.94 -8.10 -7.57
CA LYS A 187 0.73 -7.63 -6.86
C LYS A 187 -0.34 -8.70 -6.94
N TYR A 188 -1.31 -8.68 -6.04
CA TYR A 188 -2.28 -9.76 -6.03
C TYR A 188 -3.66 -9.30 -5.57
N ALA A 189 -4.66 -9.95 -6.14
CA ALA A 189 -6.02 -9.89 -5.67
C ALA A 189 -6.40 -11.23 -5.02
N LEU A 190 -7.11 -11.19 -3.90
CA LEU A 190 -7.52 -12.40 -3.19
C LEU A 190 -8.92 -12.29 -2.58
N ARG A 191 -9.49 -13.43 -2.22
CA ARG A 191 -10.67 -13.51 -1.37
C ARG A 191 -10.25 -13.48 0.10
N PRO A 192 -10.68 -12.48 0.89
CA PRO A 192 -10.22 -12.31 2.27
C PRO A 192 -10.45 -13.53 3.16
N ARG A 193 -11.65 -14.13 3.05
CA ARG A 193 -12.03 -15.34 3.81
C ARG A 193 -11.18 -16.59 3.55
N ASP A 194 -10.40 -16.59 2.47
CA ASP A 194 -9.62 -17.75 2.03
C ASP A 194 -8.11 -17.53 2.32
N ALA A 195 -7.73 -16.46 3.01
CA ALA A 195 -6.35 -16.14 3.35
C ALA A 195 -6.10 -16.08 4.85
N VAL A 196 -4.91 -16.52 5.25
CA VAL A 196 -4.43 -16.51 6.64
C VAL A 196 -3.43 -15.38 6.83
N GLU A 197 -2.48 -15.24 5.89
CA GLU A 197 -1.41 -14.26 6.05
C GLU A 197 -1.00 -13.62 4.71
N LEU A 198 -1.00 -12.29 4.68
CA LEU A 198 -0.62 -11.49 3.52
C LEU A 198 0.86 -11.09 3.59
N GLY A 199 1.58 -11.26 2.47
CA GLY A 199 2.94 -10.76 2.26
C GLY A 199 2.97 -9.53 1.33
N ASN A 200 4.09 -8.82 1.24
CA ASN A 200 4.19 -7.62 0.39
C ASN A 200 4.00 -7.93 -1.11
N HIS A 201 4.61 -8.99 -1.62
CA HIS A 201 4.56 -9.32 -3.05
C HIS A 201 3.85 -10.64 -3.38
N PHE A 202 3.38 -11.35 -2.37
CA PHE A 202 2.70 -12.64 -2.51
C PHE A 202 1.92 -12.98 -1.23
N LEU A 203 0.98 -13.90 -1.31
CA LEU A 203 0.32 -14.46 -0.14
C LEU A 203 1.27 -15.41 0.57
N TRP A 204 1.45 -15.24 1.88
CA TRP A 204 2.29 -16.13 2.69
C TRP A 204 1.57 -17.42 3.03
N GLU A 205 0.33 -17.31 3.49
CA GLU A 205 -0.48 -18.46 3.86
C GLU A 205 -1.94 -18.29 3.44
N MET A 206 -2.52 -19.38 2.96
CA MET A 206 -3.92 -19.47 2.55
C MET A 206 -4.64 -20.58 3.32
N ALA A 207 -5.96 -20.47 3.40
CA ALA A 207 -6.79 -21.50 4.01
C ALA A 207 -6.59 -22.87 3.30
N PRO A 208 -6.74 -24.01 4.01
CA PRO A 208 -6.58 -25.33 3.42
C PRO A 208 -7.48 -25.55 2.19
N GLY A 209 -6.92 -26.15 1.14
CA GLY A 209 -7.66 -26.52 -0.07
C GLY A 209 -7.93 -25.38 -1.06
N VAL A 210 -7.50 -24.16 -0.77
CA VAL A 210 -7.61 -23.03 -1.71
C VAL A 210 -6.32 -22.84 -2.50
N SER A 211 -6.42 -22.21 -3.67
CA SER A 211 -5.29 -22.01 -4.58
C SER A 211 -5.12 -20.56 -5.00
N CYS A 212 -3.85 -20.21 -5.26
CA CYS A 212 -3.43 -18.97 -5.89
C CYS A 212 -2.85 -19.29 -7.26
N VAL A 213 -3.26 -18.55 -8.28
CA VAL A 213 -2.75 -18.73 -9.64
C VAL A 213 -2.04 -17.48 -10.13
N VAL A 214 -0.99 -17.68 -10.92
CA VAL A 214 -0.26 -16.59 -11.57
C VAL A 214 -0.99 -16.21 -12.85
N VAL A 215 -1.22 -14.91 -13.02
CA VAL A 215 -1.83 -14.34 -14.20
C VAL A 215 -0.74 -13.99 -15.20
N ASP A 216 -0.31 -14.99 -15.98
CA ASP A 216 0.83 -14.85 -16.92
C ASP A 216 0.40 -14.53 -18.37
N ARG A 217 -0.84 -14.08 -18.59
CA ARG A 217 -1.33 -13.80 -19.95
C ARG A 217 -0.78 -12.48 -20.50
N THR A 218 0.43 -12.56 -21.07
CA THR A 218 0.92 -11.73 -22.19
C THR A 218 0.84 -10.21 -22.03
N ALA A 219 1.29 -9.65 -20.91
CA ALA A 219 1.44 -8.19 -20.80
C ALA A 219 2.41 -7.62 -21.85
N HIS A 220 3.39 -8.41 -22.31
CA HIS A 220 4.43 -7.97 -23.25
C HIS A 220 3.91 -7.58 -24.64
N ARG A 221 2.94 -8.31 -25.19
CA ARG A 221 2.38 -8.02 -26.53
C ARG A 221 1.41 -6.85 -26.51
N TRP A 222 0.69 -6.68 -25.40
CA TRP A 222 -0.42 -5.74 -25.33
C TRP A 222 0.01 -4.28 -25.18
N ALA A 223 1.15 -3.99 -24.54
CA ALA A 223 1.57 -2.61 -24.37
C ALA A 223 2.00 -1.95 -25.69
N GLU A 224 2.53 -2.71 -26.67
CA GLU A 224 2.77 -2.19 -28.02
C GLU A 224 1.45 -1.91 -28.75
N GLU A 225 0.51 -2.87 -28.73
CA GLU A 225 -0.84 -2.67 -29.28
C GLU A 225 -1.56 -1.49 -28.61
N LEU A 226 -1.44 -1.35 -27.28
CA LEU A 226 -2.05 -0.27 -26.51
C LEU A 226 -1.40 1.07 -26.86
N MET A 227 -0.08 1.16 -26.94
CA MET A 227 0.61 2.40 -27.33
C MET A 227 0.29 2.78 -28.77
N GLN A 228 0.17 1.81 -29.68
CA GLN A 228 -0.30 2.05 -31.05
C GLN A 228 -1.73 2.59 -31.05
N ARG A 229 -2.63 2.00 -30.25
CA ARG A 229 -4.02 2.46 -30.11
C ARG A 229 -4.11 3.86 -29.51
N ILE A 230 -3.41 4.13 -28.41
CA ILE A 230 -3.35 5.46 -27.78
C ILE A 230 -2.80 6.48 -28.76
N THR A 231 -1.75 6.14 -29.51
CA THR A 231 -1.16 7.04 -30.51
C THR A 231 -2.16 7.33 -31.63
N ALA A 232 -2.81 6.30 -32.18
CA ALA A 232 -3.84 6.46 -33.20
C ALA A 232 -5.04 7.29 -32.70
N GLU A 233 -5.45 7.08 -31.45
CA GLU A 233 -6.56 7.80 -30.82
C GLU A 233 -6.19 9.25 -30.52
N LYS A 234 -4.95 9.53 -30.05
CA LYS A 234 -4.40 10.90 -29.96
C LYS A 234 -4.38 11.60 -31.32
N THR A 235 -3.94 10.91 -32.37
CA THR A 235 -3.97 11.44 -33.73
C THR A 235 -5.39 11.72 -34.20
N SER A 236 -6.35 10.85 -33.89
CA SER A 236 -7.76 11.05 -34.21
C SER A 236 -8.32 12.25 -33.47
N ILE A 237 -8.13 12.33 -32.14
CA ILE A 237 -8.59 13.45 -31.31
C ILE A 237 -7.97 14.77 -31.78
N SER A 238 -6.68 14.80 -32.09
CA SER A 238 -6.00 15.99 -32.62
C SER A 238 -6.56 16.45 -33.97
N LYS A 239 -7.13 15.54 -34.78
CA LYS A 239 -7.78 15.85 -36.05
C LYS A 239 -9.24 16.29 -35.87
N THR A 240 -9.95 15.74 -34.88
CA THR A 240 -11.37 16.03 -34.62
C THR A 240 -11.56 17.27 -33.77
N CYS A 241 -10.64 17.55 -32.85
CA CYS A 241 -10.58 18.76 -32.04
C CYS A 241 -9.21 19.42 -32.25
N PRO A 242 -9.05 20.31 -33.25
CA PRO A 242 -7.89 21.18 -33.29
C PRO A 242 -7.90 22.00 -32.01
N ILE A 243 -6.96 21.72 -31.11
CA ILE A 243 -6.71 22.55 -29.93
C ILE A 243 -6.43 23.95 -30.48
N TYR A 244 -7.30 24.91 -30.19
CA TYR A 244 -7.00 26.32 -30.38
C TYR A 244 -5.69 26.61 -29.66
N SER A 245 -4.62 26.79 -30.43
CA SER A 245 -3.33 27.26 -29.96
C SER A 245 -3.49 28.70 -29.47
N HIS A 246 -3.85 28.88 -28.21
CA HIS A 246 -3.55 30.14 -27.52
C HIS A 246 -2.13 30.05 -27.00
N ASN A 247 -1.24 30.78 -27.67
CA ASN A 247 0.08 31.15 -27.16
C ASN A 247 -0.10 31.87 -25.81
N LEU A 248 0.47 31.29 -24.76
CA LEU A 248 0.95 31.98 -23.55
C LEU A 248 2.28 31.32 -23.14
#